data_AF-A0A9W9K0P6-F1
#
_entry.id   AF-A0A9W9K0P6-F1
#
_cell.length_a   1.000
_cell.length_b   1.000
_cell.length_c   1.000
_cell.angle_alpha   90.00
_cell.angle_beta   90.00
_cell.angle_gamma   90.00
#
_symmetry.space_group_name_H-M   'P 1'
#
loop_
_entity.id
_entity.type
_entity.pdbx_description
1 polymer ?
#
loop_
_entity_poly.entity_id
_entity_poly.type
_entity_poly.pdbx_seq_one_letter_code
_entity_poly.pdbx_strand_id
1 'polypeptide(L)'
;MIPKAEVIIIRCLGFQALRLKHACCIEINSLFWFNEDLKGKDDDEIEEILDEQKWGYQALEILMQEFQSQFDTLELPLWEFLTTHWQPRMIEYLSQRDSYNQKHHEETRKLGVLLEPAGNDIPDWLYYFGNKVEEL
;
A
#
# COMPACT_ATOMS: atom_id res chain seq x y z
N MET A 1 17.70 -17.80 0.12
CA MET A 1 18.03 -16.72 1.07
C MET A 1 16.73 -16.32 1.74
N ILE A 2 16.63 -16.45 3.06
CA ILE A 2 15.43 -16.05 3.80
C ILE A 2 15.45 -14.51 3.88
N PRO A 3 14.36 -13.81 3.51
CA PRO A 3 14.34 -12.35 3.60
C PRO A 3 14.53 -11.91 5.05
N LYS A 4 15.35 -10.87 5.26
CA LYS A 4 15.54 -10.23 6.57
C LYS A 4 14.18 -9.77 7.12
N ALA A 5 13.98 -9.87 8.43
CA ALA A 5 12.69 -9.51 9.05
C ALA A 5 12.29 -8.05 8.76
N GLU A 6 13.27 -7.16 8.69
CA GLU A 6 13.13 -5.75 8.35
C GLU A 6 12.56 -5.56 6.94
N VAL A 7 13.05 -6.33 5.97
CA VAL A 7 12.56 -6.28 4.57
C VAL A 7 11.12 -6.79 4.48
N ILE A 8 10.76 -7.78 5.30
CA ILE A 8 9.36 -8.26 5.41
C ILE A 8 8.48 -7.13 5.96
N ILE A 9 8.91 -6.42 7.02
CA ILE A 9 8.15 -5.32 7.60
C ILE A 9 7.96 -4.18 6.58
N ILE A 10 9.02 -3.76 5.89
CA ILE A 10 8.96 -2.73 4.83
C ILE A 10 7.94 -3.14 3.75
N ARG A 11 7.97 -4.40 3.32
CA ARG A 11 7.01 -4.93 2.33
C ARG A 11 5.57 -4.91 2.85
N CYS A 12 5.33 -5.33 4.08
CA CYS A 12 4.00 -5.31 4.67
C CYS A 12 3.44 -3.88 4.77
N LEU A 13 4.26 -2.92 5.20
CA LEU A 13 3.87 -1.52 5.26
C LEU A 13 3.60 -0.95 3.87
N GLY A 14 4.46 -1.25 2.88
CA GLY A 14 4.26 -0.84 1.49
C GLY A 14 2.98 -1.41 0.88
N PHE A 15 2.70 -2.69 1.13
CA PHE A 15 1.48 -3.36 0.70
C PHE A 15 0.23 -2.68 1.27
N GLN A 16 0.23 -2.38 2.58
CA GLN A 16 -0.87 -1.67 3.24
C GLN A 16 -1.02 -0.24 2.72
N ALA A 17 0.08 0.49 2.54
CA ALA A 17 0.06 1.86 2.05
C ALA A 17 -0.49 1.96 0.62
N LEU A 18 -0.20 0.96 -0.23
CA LEU A 18 -0.75 0.87 -1.59
C LEU A 18 -2.18 0.33 -1.65
N ARG A 19 -2.76 -0.07 -0.50
CA ARG A 19 -4.11 -0.66 -0.35
C ARG A 19 -4.31 -1.91 -1.21
N LEU A 20 -3.27 -2.74 -1.33
CA LEU A 20 -3.36 -4.00 -2.04
C LEU A 20 -4.22 -5.00 -1.25
N LYS A 21 -4.99 -5.82 -1.96
CA LYS A 21 -5.83 -6.89 -1.41
C LYS A 21 -5.03 -8.19 -1.46
N HIS A 22 -5.03 -8.96 -0.37
CA HIS A 22 -4.47 -10.31 -0.43
C HIS A 22 -5.36 -11.22 -1.27
N ALA A 23 -4.78 -11.78 -2.34
CA ALA A 23 -5.44 -12.83 -3.12
C ALA A 23 -5.54 -14.17 -2.35
N CYS A 24 -4.62 -14.43 -1.42
CA CYS A 24 -4.54 -15.70 -0.70
C CYS A 24 -5.38 -15.79 0.58
N CYS A 25 -5.95 -14.69 1.07
CA CYS A 25 -6.59 -14.70 2.39
C CYS A 25 -8.00 -15.28 2.32
N ILE A 26 -8.16 -16.43 2.98
CA ILE A 26 -9.34 -16.73 3.78
C ILE A 26 -9.51 -15.54 4.75
N GLU A 27 -10.64 -14.84 4.73
CA GLU A 27 -10.84 -13.72 5.64
C GLU A 27 -10.73 -14.20 7.09
N ILE A 28 -9.64 -13.86 7.78
CA ILE A 28 -9.60 -13.95 9.24
C ILE A 28 -10.39 -12.76 9.76
N ASN A 29 -11.71 -12.89 9.75
CA ASN A 29 -12.62 -11.91 10.31
C ASN A 29 -12.39 -11.88 11.83
N SER A 30 -11.83 -10.79 12.34
CA SER A 30 -11.17 -10.67 13.65
C SER A 30 -12.10 -10.71 14.87
N LEU A 31 -13.30 -11.28 14.77
CA LEU A 31 -14.25 -11.38 15.87
C LEU A 31 -14.78 -12.80 16.16
N PHE A 32 -14.53 -13.80 15.30
CA PHE A 32 -15.06 -15.15 15.52
C PHE A 32 -14.00 -16.22 15.31
N TRP A 33 -13.21 -16.47 16.36
CA TRP A 33 -12.26 -17.59 16.45
C TRP A 33 -12.93 -18.99 16.50
N PHE A 34 -14.25 -19.09 16.28
CA PHE A 34 -15.04 -20.30 16.49
C PHE A 34 -16.13 -20.55 15.42
N ASN A 35 -15.90 -20.23 14.14
CA ASN A 35 -16.82 -20.68 13.08
C ASN A 35 -16.09 -21.32 11.90
N GLU A 36 -16.66 -22.43 11.44
CA GLU A 36 -16.04 -23.54 10.70
C GLU A 36 -15.80 -23.32 9.20
N ASP A 37 -16.10 -22.16 8.63
CA ASP A 37 -15.94 -21.95 7.19
C ASP A 37 -14.87 -20.91 6.87
N LEU A 38 -13.62 -21.33 7.09
CA LEU A 38 -12.43 -20.72 6.49
C LEU A 38 -12.45 -20.97 4.97
N LYS A 39 -13.37 -20.33 4.24
CA LYS A 39 -13.45 -20.43 2.78
C LYS A 39 -12.52 -19.39 2.15
N GLY A 40 -11.52 -19.88 1.42
CA GLY A 40 -10.69 -19.02 0.58
C GLY A 40 -11.51 -18.39 -0.54
N LYS A 41 -10.97 -17.32 -1.14
CA LYS A 41 -11.47 -16.76 -2.40
C LYS A 41 -11.42 -17.84 -3.48
N ASP A 42 -12.41 -17.84 -4.37
CA ASP A 42 -12.36 -18.71 -5.55
C ASP A 42 -11.42 -18.14 -6.62
N ASP A 43 -11.13 -18.96 -7.63
CA ASP A 43 -10.15 -18.63 -8.67
C ASP A 43 -10.56 -17.39 -9.48
N ASP A 44 -11.86 -17.18 -9.70
CA ASP A 44 -12.38 -16.04 -10.46
C ASP A 44 -12.20 -14.73 -9.66
N GLU A 45 -12.52 -14.74 -8.36
CA GLU A 45 -12.28 -13.60 -7.46
C GLU A 45 -10.78 -13.30 -7.32
N ILE A 46 -9.94 -14.32 -7.28
CA ILE A 46 -8.48 -14.17 -7.27
C ILE A 46 -8.01 -13.50 -8.57
N GLU A 47 -8.50 -13.97 -9.73
CA GLU A 47 -8.14 -13.40 -11.04
C GLU A 47 -8.56 -11.92 -11.14
N GLU A 48 -9.78 -11.59 -10.71
CA GLU A 48 -10.27 -10.22 -10.68
C GLU A 48 -9.37 -9.30 -9.83
N ILE A 49 -9.03 -9.72 -8.61
CA ILE A 49 -8.12 -8.95 -7.74
C ILE A 49 -6.76 -8.73 -8.40
N LEU A 50 -6.21 -9.78 -9.02
CA LEU A 50 -4.90 -9.71 -9.65
C LEU A 50 -4.89 -8.81 -10.88
N ASP A 51 -5.96 -8.81 -11.68
CA ASP A 51 -6.10 -7.92 -12.84
C ASP A 51 -6.34 -6.47 -12.41
N GLU A 52 -7.30 -6.23 -11.52
CA GLU A 52 -7.62 -4.90 -10.97
C GLU A 52 -6.40 -4.22 -10.38
N GLN A 53 -5.58 -4.97 -9.65
CA GLN A 53 -4.48 -4.42 -8.84
C GLN A 53 -3.10 -4.66 -9.43
N LYS A 54 -3.01 -5.20 -10.65
CA LYS A 54 -1.75 -5.52 -11.35
C LYS A 54 -0.71 -4.40 -11.27
N TRP A 55 -1.12 -3.17 -11.56
CA TRP A 55 -0.25 -2.00 -11.52
C TRP A 55 0.23 -1.66 -10.11
N GLY A 56 -0.62 -1.85 -9.10
CA GLY A 56 -0.25 -1.66 -7.69
C GLY A 56 0.77 -2.70 -7.22
N TYR A 57 0.62 -3.96 -7.63
CA TYR A 57 1.62 -5.00 -7.37
C TYR A 57 2.96 -4.70 -8.03
N GLN A 58 2.95 -4.27 -9.30
CA GLN A 58 4.17 -3.86 -10.00
C GLN A 58 4.85 -2.67 -9.32
N ALA A 59 4.07 -1.67 -8.89
CA ALA A 59 4.59 -0.53 -8.14
C ALA A 59 5.24 -0.97 -6.82
N LEU A 60 4.63 -1.90 -6.08
CA LEU A 60 5.22 -2.45 -4.87
C LEU A 60 6.57 -3.10 -5.15
N GLU A 61 6.70 -3.91 -6.21
CA GLU A 61 7.98 -4.55 -6.53
C GLU A 61 9.07 -3.53 -6.90
N ILE A 62 8.73 -2.48 -7.65
CA ILE A 62 9.67 -1.40 -7.99
C ILE A 62 10.13 -0.68 -6.72
N LEU A 63 9.19 -0.30 -5.85
CA LEU A 63 9.48 0.36 -4.57
C LEU A 63 10.31 -0.56 -3.66
N MET A 64 10.02 -1.86 -3.63
CA MET A 64 10.78 -2.82 -2.82
C MET A 64 12.21 -2.99 -3.30
N GLN A 65 12.46 -2.97 -4.62
CA GLN A 65 13.82 -2.98 -5.15
C GLN A 65 14.61 -1.75 -4.70
N GLU A 66 13.98 -0.57 -4.77
CA GLU A 66 14.54 0.69 -4.29
C GLU A 66 14.85 0.63 -2.78
N PHE A 67 13.86 0.26 -1.96
CA PHE A 67 13.99 0.22 -0.51
C PHE A 67 14.99 -0.81 -0.03
N GLN A 68 15.00 -2.01 -0.63
CA GLN A 68 15.96 -3.03 -0.24
C GLN A 68 17.39 -2.61 -0.57
N SER A 69 17.61 -2.02 -1.75
CA SER A 69 18.93 -1.49 -2.11
C SER A 69 19.38 -0.38 -1.16
N GLN A 70 18.49 0.56 -0.81
CA GLN A 70 18.83 1.64 0.12
C GLN A 70 19.08 1.10 1.54
N PHE A 71 18.23 0.19 2.02
CA PHE A 71 18.35 -0.37 3.36
C PHE A 71 19.65 -1.15 3.55
N ASP A 72 20.02 -1.97 2.56
CA ASP A 72 21.29 -2.72 2.60
C ASP A 72 22.52 -1.80 2.48
N THR A 73 22.38 -0.61 1.86
CA THR A 73 23.49 0.34 1.68
C THR A 73 23.69 1.26 2.90
N LEU A 74 22.58 1.72 3.50
CA LEU A 74 22.62 2.74 4.54
C LEU A 74 22.86 2.14 5.93
N GLU A 75 22.61 0.84 6.11
CA GLU A 75 22.79 0.11 7.38
C GLU A 75 22.11 0.78 8.59
N LEU A 76 21.02 1.51 8.34
CA LEU A 76 20.27 2.19 9.38
C LEU A 76 19.39 1.21 10.17
N PRO A 77 19.13 1.49 11.46
CA PRO A 77 18.06 0.81 12.19
C PRO A 77 16.73 0.94 11.44
N LEU A 78 15.90 -0.11 11.47
CA LEU A 78 14.61 -0.16 10.75
C LEU A 78 13.76 1.08 10.99
N TRP A 79 13.62 1.52 12.25
CA TRP A 79 12.80 2.70 12.57
C TRP A 79 13.33 3.97 11.91
N GLU A 80 14.64 4.18 11.93
CA GLU A 80 15.27 5.35 11.31
C GLU A 80 15.02 5.32 9.80
N PHE A 81 15.29 4.19 9.14
CA PHE A 81 15.01 4.01 7.72
C PHE A 81 13.54 4.26 7.36
N LEU A 82 12.61 3.77 8.18
CA LEU A 82 11.18 3.95 7.93
C LEU A 82 10.78 5.43 7.94
N THR A 83 11.33 6.20 8.88
CA THR A 83 11.02 7.62 9.03
C THR A 83 11.75 8.54 8.04
N THR A 84 13.00 8.23 7.68
CA THR A 84 13.83 9.15 6.87
C THR A 84 13.84 8.82 5.39
N HIS A 85 13.57 7.56 5.00
CA HIS A 85 13.64 7.12 3.61
C HIS A 85 12.31 6.57 3.12
N TRP A 86 11.77 5.56 3.80
CA TRP A 86 10.57 4.87 3.34
C TRP A 86 9.32 5.77 3.32
N GLN A 87 9.01 6.43 4.43
CA GLN A 87 7.79 7.24 4.55
C GLN A 87 7.77 8.43 3.57
N PRO A 88 8.82 9.27 3.48
CA PRO A 88 8.85 10.36 2.50
C PRO A 88 8.66 9.86 1.07
N ARG A 89 9.31 8.74 0.72
CA ARG A 89 9.22 8.15 -0.61
C ARG A 89 7.83 7.59 -0.92
N MET A 90 7.16 6.98 0.06
CA MET A 90 5.78 6.52 -0.08
C MET A 90 4.80 7.69 -0.24
N ILE A 91 4.97 8.76 0.54
CA ILE A 91 4.16 9.98 0.41
C ILE A 91 4.35 10.58 -0.99
N GLU A 92 5.59 10.68 -1.47
CA GLU A 92 5.89 11.17 -2.82
C GLU A 92 5.19 10.32 -3.89
N TYR A 93 5.33 8.99 -3.82
CA TYR A 93 4.70 8.09 -4.78
C TYR A 93 3.17 8.22 -4.79
N LEU A 94 2.55 8.21 -3.61
CA LEU A 94 1.09 8.28 -3.47
C LEU A 94 0.54 9.65 -3.89
N SER A 95 1.29 10.73 -3.68
CA SER A 95 0.91 12.08 -4.13
C SER A 95 0.83 12.21 -5.65
N GLN A 96 1.48 11.31 -6.40
CA GLN A 96 1.52 11.34 -7.86
C GLN A 96 0.48 10.41 -8.51
N ARG A 97 -0.22 9.59 -7.73
CA ARG A 97 -0.93 8.39 -8.25
C ARG A 97 -2.23 8.69 -9.02
N ASP A 98 -2.82 9.86 -8.92
CA ASP A 98 -3.90 10.27 -9.84
C ASP A 98 -4.11 11.79 -9.79
N SER A 99 -3.28 12.54 -10.53
CA SER A 99 -3.49 13.99 -10.63
C SER A 99 -4.83 14.25 -11.33
N TYR A 100 -5.72 15.01 -10.68
CA TYR A 100 -7.00 15.44 -11.26
C TYR A 100 -6.84 15.92 -12.70
N ASN A 101 -7.49 15.23 -13.65
CA ASN A 101 -7.50 15.61 -15.04
C ASN A 101 -8.87 16.16 -15.42
N GLN A 102 -8.97 17.50 -15.52
CA GLN A 102 -10.21 18.18 -15.84
C GLN A 102 -10.89 17.65 -17.11
N LYS A 103 -10.11 17.33 -18.15
CA LYS A 103 -10.64 16.78 -19.40
C LYS A 103 -11.29 15.42 -19.19
N HIS A 104 -10.68 14.56 -18.37
CA HIS A 104 -11.23 13.25 -18.05
C HIS A 104 -12.55 13.36 -17.28
N HIS A 105 -12.63 14.27 -16.29
CA HIS A 105 -13.86 14.55 -15.55
C HIS A 105 -14.98 15.10 -16.45
N GLU A 106 -14.65 15.98 -17.40
CA GLU A 106 -15.62 16.51 -18.35
C GLU A 106 -16.14 15.42 -19.31
N GLU A 107 -15.29 14.48 -19.71
CA GLU A 107 -15.67 13.34 -20.55
C GLU A 107 -16.55 12.33 -19.81
N THR A 108 -16.23 11.96 -18.56
CA THR A 108 -17.07 11.08 -17.74
C THR A 108 -18.41 11.71 -17.41
N ARG A 109 -18.45 13.03 -17.16
CA ARG A 109 -19.71 13.76 -16.94
C ARG A 109 -20.66 13.70 -18.13
N LYS A 110 -20.12 13.70 -19.36
CA LYS A 110 -20.94 13.53 -20.59
C LYS A 110 -21.56 12.14 -20.70
N LEU A 111 -20.96 11.14 -20.06
CA LEU A 111 -21.52 9.78 -19.94
C LEU A 111 -22.53 9.65 -18.79
N GLY A 112 -22.84 10.74 -18.08
CA GLY A 112 -23.72 10.73 -16.90
C GLY A 112 -23.04 10.25 -15.62
N VAL A 113 -21.71 10.04 -15.64
CA VAL A 113 -20.92 9.62 -14.48
C VAL A 113 -20.33 10.85 -13.80
N LEU A 114 -20.69 11.08 -12.53
CA LEU A 114 -20.10 12.13 -11.71
C LEU A 114 -18.95 11.52 -10.90
N LEU A 115 -17.72 11.79 -11.32
CA LEU A 115 -16.54 11.45 -10.52
C LEU A 115 -16.33 12.52 -9.45
N GLU A 116 -16.39 12.11 -8.19
CA GLU A 116 -15.94 12.96 -7.08
C GLU A 116 -14.40 12.93 -7.03
N PRO A 117 -13.74 14.04 -6.68
CA PRO A 117 -12.31 14.01 -6.40
C PRO A 117 -12.06 12.99 -5.29
N ALA A 118 -11.23 12.00 -5.54
CA ALA A 118 -10.75 11.14 -4.46
C ALA A 118 -10.07 12.06 -3.42
N GLY A 119 -10.58 12.04 -2.18
CA GLY A 119 -9.88 12.69 -1.07
C GLY A 119 -8.47 12.11 -0.93
N ASN A 120 -7.55 12.81 -0.24
CA ASN A 120 -6.14 12.42 -0.08
C ASN A 120 -5.96 10.89 -0.03
N ASP A 121 -5.42 10.30 -1.11
CA ASP A 121 -5.20 8.86 -1.24
C ASP A 121 -4.08 8.33 -0.33
N ILE A 122 -3.46 9.22 0.45
CA ILE A 122 -2.39 8.94 1.40
C ILE A 122 -3.02 8.51 2.73
N PRO A 123 -2.78 7.27 3.20
CA PRO A 123 -3.28 6.84 4.50
C PRO A 123 -2.76 7.71 5.66
N ASP A 124 -3.67 8.15 6.54
CA ASP A 124 -3.35 9.05 7.67
C ASP A 124 -2.19 8.54 8.55
N TRP A 125 -2.09 7.22 8.72
CA TRP A 125 -1.05 6.60 9.54
C TRP A 125 0.37 6.82 9.01
N LEU A 126 0.53 7.14 7.72
CA LEU A 126 1.83 7.53 7.16
C LEU A 126 2.35 8.84 7.77
N TYR A 127 1.46 9.76 8.14
CA TYR A 127 1.88 11.03 8.77
C TYR A 127 2.29 10.87 10.23
N TYR A 128 2.04 9.70 10.85
CA TYR A 128 2.46 9.44 12.23
C TYR A 128 3.89 8.89 12.34
N PHE A 129 4.52 8.51 11.22
CA PHE A 129 5.96 8.28 11.18
C PHE A 129 6.70 9.61 11.40
N GLY A 130 7.50 9.68 12.45
CA GLY A 130 8.32 10.88 12.76
C GLY A 130 7.76 11.80 13.84
N ASN A 131 6.55 11.55 14.38
CA ASN A 131 6.15 12.15 15.65
C ASN A 131 6.94 11.47 16.77
N LYS A 132 8.17 11.92 16.99
CA LYS A 132 8.73 11.84 18.33
C LYS A 132 7.72 12.56 19.21
N VAL A 133 7.12 11.85 20.14
CA VAL A 133 6.63 12.47 21.36
C VAL A 133 7.84 13.26 21.87
N GLU A 134 7.80 14.58 21.75
CA GLU A 134 8.67 15.44 22.54
C GLU A 134 8.26 15.14 23.99
N GLU A 135 8.92 14.16 24.59
CA GLU A 135 8.82 13.90 26.03
C GLU A 135 9.43 15.12 26.73
N LEU A 136 8.52 15.97 27.23
CA LEU A 136 8.77 17.00 28.24
C LEU A 136 9.20 16.37 29.57
#